data_AF-A0A919ZB14-F1
#
_entry.id   AF-A0A919ZB14-F1
#
_cell.length_a   1.000
_cell.length_b   1.000
_cell.length_c   1.000
_cell.angle_alpha   90.00
_cell.angle_beta   90.00
_cell.angle_gamma   90.00
#
_symmetry.space_group_name_H-M   'P 1'
#
loop_
_entity.id
_entity.type
_entity.pdbx_description
1 polymer ?
#
loop_
_entity_poly.entity_id
_entity_poly.type
_entity_poly.pdbx_seq_one_letter_code
_entity_poly.pdbx_strand_id
1 'polypeptide(L)'
;MLVLPTVVCANPLCARISQMAPGTIVFEHQLGCGQLEAGRRDAFGELVRQAARPEVGSVLIISHGCEVINPYELEEEIGRLGKPVEVLDILTAGGSVKTLRAGAEMARRMQEALDRGALLQTGTGHA
;
A
#
# COMPACT_ATOMS: atom_id res chain seq x y z
N MET A 1 -1.94 1.63 10.94
CA MET A 1 -1.74 0.98 9.60
C MET A 1 -1.12 1.98 8.62
N LEU A 2 -0.31 1.55 7.65
CA LEU A 2 0.26 2.40 6.59
C LEU A 2 -0.50 2.22 5.26
N VAL A 3 -0.86 3.31 4.58
CA VAL A 3 -1.32 3.32 3.19
C VAL A 3 -0.15 3.78 2.31
N LEU A 4 0.26 2.93 1.36
CA LEU A 4 1.53 3.06 0.65
C LEU A 4 1.32 3.12 -0.86
N PRO A 5 1.45 4.29 -1.50
CA PRO A 5 1.42 4.40 -2.95
C PRO A 5 2.73 3.91 -3.59
N THR A 6 2.62 3.19 -4.72
CA THR A 6 3.76 2.80 -5.58
C THR A 6 4.13 3.84 -6.63
N VAL A 7 3.27 4.85 -6.83
CA VAL A 7 3.43 5.93 -7.81
C VAL A 7 2.80 7.22 -7.32
N VAL A 8 3.38 8.36 -7.70
CA VAL A 8 2.90 9.70 -7.34
C VAL A 8 1.41 9.92 -7.69
N CYS A 9 0.93 9.35 -8.80
CA CYS A 9 -0.47 9.48 -9.23
C CYS A 9 -1.47 8.82 -8.27
N ALA A 10 -1.03 7.87 -7.44
CA ALA A 10 -1.86 7.22 -6.44
C ALA A 10 -1.99 8.05 -5.14
N ASN A 11 -1.10 9.01 -4.87
CA ASN A 11 -1.09 9.78 -3.61
C ASN A 11 -2.44 10.42 -3.26
N PRO A 12 -3.16 11.12 -4.18
CA PRO A 12 -4.42 11.76 -3.82
C PRO A 12 -5.50 10.75 -3.40
N LEU A 13 -5.46 9.55 -3.97
CA LEU A 13 -6.36 8.46 -3.61
C LEU A 13 -6.01 7.89 -2.23
N CYS A 14 -4.72 7.66 -1.95
CA CYS A 14 -4.23 7.21 -0.64
C CYS A 14 -4.64 8.17 0.48
N ALA A 15 -4.48 9.48 0.25
CA ALA A 15 -4.89 10.50 1.21
C ALA A 15 -6.41 10.44 1.50
N ARG A 16 -7.24 10.24 0.47
CA ARG A 16 -8.69 10.07 0.64
C ARG A 16 -9.07 8.78 1.37
N ILE A 17 -8.39 7.66 1.07
CA ILE A 17 -8.58 6.40 1.80
C ILE A 17 -8.30 6.62 3.28
N SER A 18 -7.19 7.28 3.62
CA SER A 18 -6.83 7.56 5.01
C SER A 18 -7.80 8.49 5.73
N GLN A 19 -8.39 9.47 5.04
CA GLN A 19 -9.45 10.31 5.62
C GLN A 19 -10.71 9.49 5.98
N MET A 20 -10.95 8.39 5.27
CA MET A 20 -12.10 7.51 5.49
C MET A 20 -11.80 6.38 6.49
N ALA A 21 -10.54 6.13 6.83
CA ALA A 21 -10.11 5.07 7.74
C ALA A 21 -9.23 5.66 8.87
N PRO A 22 -9.83 6.11 9.99
CA PRO A 22 -9.08 6.63 11.13
C PRO A 22 -8.05 5.60 11.65
N GLY A 23 -6.90 6.08 12.12
CA GLY A 23 -5.80 5.22 12.59
C GLY A 23 -4.79 4.82 11.52
N THR A 24 -5.03 5.19 10.26
CA THR A 24 -4.04 5.02 9.19
C THR A 24 -3.09 6.22 9.09
N ILE A 25 -1.86 5.96 8.66
CA ILE A 25 -0.90 6.96 8.19
C ILE A 25 -0.65 6.76 6.70
N VAL A 26 -0.28 7.83 5.99
CA VAL A 26 0.01 7.78 4.56
C VAL A 26 1.47 8.17 4.34
N PHE A 27 2.16 7.45 3.46
CA PHE A 27 3.42 7.90 2.90
C PHE A 27 3.17 8.56 1.54
N GLU A 28 3.75 9.74 1.30
CA GLU A 28 3.67 10.40 -0.01
C GLU A 28 4.84 9.96 -0.88
N HIS A 29 4.51 9.33 -2.02
CA HIS A 29 5.53 8.87 -2.96
C HIS A 29 5.79 9.91 -4.06
N GLN A 30 7.06 10.17 -4.37
CA GLN A 30 7.43 11.21 -5.35
C GLN A 30 7.82 10.63 -6.73
N LEU A 31 7.95 9.30 -6.85
CA LEU A 31 8.35 8.68 -8.11
C LEU A 31 7.17 8.58 -9.09
N GLY A 32 7.42 8.96 -10.34
CA GLY A 32 6.49 8.77 -11.46
C GLY A 32 6.96 7.67 -12.43
N CYS A 33 6.13 7.35 -13.42
CA CYS A 33 6.34 6.23 -14.37
C CYS A 33 7.51 6.47 -15.37
N GLY A 34 8.06 7.68 -15.49
CA GLY A 34 9.13 8.03 -16.44
C GLY A 34 10.57 8.06 -15.88
N GLN A 35 10.81 7.42 -14.75
CA GLN A 35 12.08 7.54 -14.02
C GLN A 35 13.11 6.47 -14.44
N LEU A 36 14.40 6.78 -14.26
CA LEU A 36 15.50 5.86 -14.56
C LEU A 36 15.58 4.70 -13.56
N GLU A 37 16.18 3.58 -13.99
CA GLU A 37 16.35 2.35 -13.22
C GLU A 37 17.01 2.55 -11.83
N ALA A 38 17.99 3.46 -11.72
CA ALA A 38 18.61 3.79 -10.45
C ALA A 38 17.59 4.40 -9.46
N GLY A 39 16.75 5.32 -9.94
CA GLY A 39 15.67 5.92 -9.16
C GLY A 39 14.63 4.90 -8.71
N ARG A 40 14.36 3.85 -9.51
CA ARG A 40 13.48 2.75 -9.09
C ARG A 40 14.02 2.01 -7.87
N ARG A 41 15.31 1.63 -7.86
CA ARG A 41 15.89 0.84 -6.75
C ARG A 41 15.88 1.63 -5.44
N ASP A 42 16.28 2.90 -5.50
CA ASP A 42 16.30 3.76 -4.31
C ASP A 42 14.89 3.97 -3.75
N ALA A 43 13.91 4.19 -4.65
CA ALA A 43 12.51 4.32 -4.30
C ALA A 43 11.92 3.03 -3.70
N PHE A 44 12.20 1.86 -4.29
CA PHE A 44 11.76 0.58 -3.76
C PHE A 44 12.28 0.38 -2.33
N GLY A 45 13.58 0.59 -2.11
CA GLY A 45 14.18 0.49 -0.78
C GLY A 45 13.58 1.47 0.22
N GLU A 46 13.19 2.67 -0.22
CA GLU A 46 12.49 3.64 0.63
C GLU A 46 11.10 3.15 1.04
N LEU A 47 10.30 2.61 0.11
CA LEU A 47 8.99 2.06 0.42
C LEU A 47 9.07 0.92 1.44
N VAL A 48 10.06 0.03 1.30
CA VAL A 48 10.33 -1.04 2.28
C VAL A 48 10.74 -0.47 3.64
N ARG A 49 11.62 0.54 3.68
CA ARG A 49 12.01 1.20 4.95
C ARG A 49 10.82 1.86 5.64
N GLN A 50 9.94 2.52 4.90
CA GLN A 50 8.72 3.12 5.45
C GLN A 50 7.80 2.05 6.04
N ALA A 51 7.62 0.92 5.34
CA ALA A 51 6.86 -0.21 5.85
C ALA A 51 7.52 -0.88 7.07
N ALA A 52 8.86 -0.87 7.17
CA ALA A 52 9.60 -1.49 8.26
C ALA A 52 9.52 -0.75 9.59
N ARG A 53 9.14 0.53 9.60
CA ARG A 53 9.02 1.36 10.81
C ARG A 53 8.24 0.66 11.94
N PRO A 54 8.71 0.67 13.21
CA PRO A 54 8.08 -0.05 14.32
C PRO A 54 6.60 0.27 14.55
N GLU A 55 6.20 1.52 14.30
CA GLU A 55 4.82 2.01 14.43
C GLU A 55 3.88 1.49 13.32
N VAL A 56 4.42 0.91 12.25
CA VAL A 56 3.63 0.33 11.17
C VAL A 56 3.30 -1.12 11.52
N GLY A 57 2.05 -1.38 11.91
CA GLY A 57 1.57 -2.74 12.18
C GLY A 57 1.10 -3.51 10.95
N SER A 58 0.65 -2.83 9.90
CA SER A 58 0.19 -3.44 8.64
C SER A 58 0.26 -2.42 7.49
N VAL A 59 0.24 -2.88 6.24
CA VAL A 59 0.44 -2.06 5.04
C VAL A 59 -0.60 -2.36 3.96
N LEU A 60 -1.28 -1.33 3.44
CA LEU A 60 -2.07 -1.42 2.21
C LEU A 60 -1.33 -0.70 1.08
N ILE A 61 -0.88 -1.46 0.09
CA ILE A 61 -0.21 -0.96 -1.10
C ILE A 61 -1.27 -0.52 -2.11
N ILE A 62 -1.18 0.71 -2.63
CA ILE A 62 -2.05 1.22 -3.68
C ILE A 62 -1.25 1.35 -4.98
N SER A 63 -1.66 0.57 -5.97
CA SER A 63 -1.04 0.46 -7.30
C SER A 63 -1.90 1.14 -8.37
N HIS A 64 -1.30 1.61 -9.47
CA HIS A 64 -2.02 2.17 -10.62
C HIS A 64 -1.79 1.35 -11.91
N GLY A 65 -0.75 0.52 -11.99
CA GLY A 65 -0.41 -0.32 -13.13
C GLY A 65 0.52 0.32 -14.19
N CYS A 66 0.97 1.59 -14.04
CA CYS A 66 2.02 2.15 -14.93
C CYS A 66 3.39 2.28 -14.26
N GLU A 67 3.44 2.05 -12.96
CA GLU A 67 4.61 2.27 -12.15
C GLU A 67 5.79 1.40 -12.54
N VAL A 68 6.98 1.94 -12.29
CA VAL A 68 8.22 1.19 -12.41
C VAL A 68 8.41 0.20 -11.26
N ILE A 69 7.74 0.42 -10.12
CA ILE A 69 7.80 -0.43 -8.93
C ILE A 69 6.77 -1.55 -9.10
N ASN A 70 7.21 -2.81 -9.01
CA ASN A 70 6.28 -3.93 -8.98
C ASN A 70 5.61 -4.01 -7.59
N PRO A 71 4.28 -3.83 -7.49
CA PRO A 71 3.58 -3.86 -6.20
C PRO A 71 3.66 -5.23 -5.51
N TYR A 72 3.77 -6.32 -6.26
CA TYR A 72 3.82 -7.69 -5.71
C TYR A 72 5.20 -8.07 -5.19
N GLU A 73 6.25 -7.56 -5.83
CA GLU A 73 7.61 -7.66 -5.27
C GLU A 73 7.72 -6.87 -3.96
N LEU A 74 7.09 -5.69 -3.91
CA LEU A 74 7.03 -4.89 -2.69
C LEU A 74 6.19 -5.56 -1.60
N GLU A 75 5.06 -6.18 -1.95
CA GLU A 75 4.25 -7.00 -1.05
C GLU A 75 5.07 -8.13 -0.43
N GLU A 76 5.77 -8.92 -1.26
CA GLU A 76 6.58 -10.03 -0.78
C GLU A 76 7.66 -9.56 0.20
N GLU A 77 8.39 -8.49 -0.14
CA GLU A 77 9.46 -7.96 0.70
C GLU A 77 8.93 -7.41 2.03
N ILE A 78 7.79 -6.72 2.02
CA ILE A 78 7.14 -6.24 3.24
C ILE A 78 6.60 -7.41 4.07
N GLY A 79 6.05 -8.43 3.42
CA GLY A 79 5.55 -9.64 4.08
C GLY A 79 6.64 -10.39 4.84
N ARG A 80 7.88 -10.42 4.33
CA ARG A 80 9.06 -10.98 5.01
C ARG A 80 9.39 -10.27 6.33
N LEU A 81 8.91 -9.04 6.53
CA LEU A 81 9.03 -8.30 7.80
C LEU A 81 8.03 -8.80 8.87
N GLY A 82 7.17 -9.77 8.55
CA GLY A 82 6.16 -10.30 9.47
C GLY A 82 4.95 -9.38 9.63
N LYS A 83 4.75 -8.43 8.71
CA LYS A 83 3.64 -7.47 8.73
C LYS A 83 2.58 -7.89 7.73
N PRO A 84 1.28 -7.88 8.10
CA PRO A 84 0.21 -8.06 7.14
C PRO A 84 0.28 -6.98 6.06
N VAL A 85 0.21 -7.42 4.82
CA VAL A 85 0.25 -6.56 3.64
C VAL A 85 -0.84 -7.01 2.67
N GLU A 86 -1.51 -6.04 2.07
CA GLU A 86 -2.48 -6.26 0.99
C GLU A 86 -2.18 -5.28 -0.15
N VAL A 87 -2.45 -5.70 -1.39
CA VAL A 87 -2.31 -4.86 -2.59
C VAL A 87 -3.68 -4.55 -3.16
N LEU A 88 -3.91 -3.28 -3.52
CA LEU A 88 -5.07 -2.84 -4.26
C LEU A 88 -4.64 -2.06 -5.50
N ASP A 89 -4.88 -2.63 -6.67
CA ASP A 89 -4.64 -2.00 -7.95
C ASP A 89 -5.85 -1.20 -8.44
N ILE A 90 -5.62 0.06 -8.84
CA ILE A 90 -6.68 0.99 -9.27
C ILE A 90 -7.40 0.49 -10.52
N LEU A 91 -6.66 -0.05 -11.50
CA LEU A 91 -7.25 -0.43 -12.78
C LEU A 91 -8.08 -1.71 -12.65
N THR A 92 -7.55 -2.71 -11.96
CA THR A 92 -8.21 -3.98 -11.68
C THR A 92 -9.44 -3.79 -10.79
N ALA A 93 -9.39 -2.85 -9.83
CA ALA A 93 -10.56 -2.45 -9.04
C ALA A 93 -11.63 -1.70 -9.86
N GLY A 94 -11.33 -1.30 -11.10
CA GLY A 94 -12.26 -0.63 -12.00
C GLY A 94 -12.30 0.89 -11.85
N GLY A 95 -11.17 1.51 -11.51
CA GLY A 95 -10.95 2.95 -11.46
C GLY A 95 -11.13 3.57 -10.07
N SER A 96 -10.66 4.81 -9.91
CA SER A 96 -10.42 5.45 -8.60
C SER A 96 -11.63 5.49 -7.67
N VAL A 97 -12.86 5.61 -8.20
CA VAL A 97 -14.09 5.64 -7.37
C VAL A 97 -14.33 4.30 -6.69
N LYS A 98 -14.17 3.19 -7.42
CA LYS A 98 -14.33 1.84 -6.88
C LYS A 98 -13.18 1.51 -5.94
N THR A 99 -11.96 1.88 -6.33
CA THR A 99 -10.77 1.74 -5.49
C THR A 99 -10.88 2.51 -4.17
N LEU A 100 -11.44 3.72 -4.17
CA LEU A 100 -11.64 4.49 -2.93
C LEU A 100 -12.54 3.74 -1.95
N ARG A 101 -13.64 3.16 -2.44
CA ARG A 101 -14.57 2.39 -1.61
C ARG A 101 -13.91 1.11 -1.07
N ALA A 102 -13.31 0.32 -1.96
CA ALA A 102 -12.64 -0.93 -1.60
C ALA A 102 -11.46 -0.69 -0.65
N GLY A 103 -10.62 0.32 -0.95
CA GLY A 103 -9.46 0.68 -0.14
C GLY A 103 -9.83 1.20 1.24
N ALA A 104 -10.90 2.01 1.35
CA ALA A 104 -11.40 2.44 2.66
C ALA A 104 -11.95 1.27 3.49
N GLU A 105 -12.63 0.31 2.85
CA GLU A 105 -13.11 -0.89 3.52
C GLU A 105 -11.96 -1.78 4.00
N MET A 106 -11.00 -2.09 3.12
CA MET A 106 -9.78 -2.84 3.44
C MET A 106 -9.03 -2.18 4.59
N ALA A 107 -8.79 -0.87 4.51
CA ALA A 107 -8.05 -0.14 5.52
C ALA A 107 -8.71 -0.18 6.90
N ARG A 108 -10.05 -0.05 6.97
CA ARG A 108 -10.78 -0.21 8.23
C ARG A 108 -10.64 -1.63 8.79
N ARG A 109 -10.85 -2.65 7.96
CA ARG A 109 -10.71 -4.06 8.40
C ARG A 109 -9.32 -4.35 8.94
N MET A 110 -8.29 -3.87 8.23
CA MET A 110 -6.89 -4.06 8.62
C MET A 110 -6.56 -3.30 9.91
N GLN A 111 -7.03 -2.06 10.05
CA GLN A 111 -6.82 -1.27 11.27
C GLN A 111 -7.53 -1.89 12.48
N GLU A 112 -8.77 -2.32 12.33
CA GLU A 112 -9.51 -3.00 13.39
C GLU A 112 -8.84 -4.30 13.85
N ALA A 113 -8.23 -5.05 12.92
CA ALA A 113 -7.49 -6.26 13.29
C ALA A 113 -6.23 -5.95 14.10
N LEU A 114 -5.51 -4.85 13.77
CA LEU A 114 -4.42 -4.36 14.60
C LEU A 114 -4.89 -3.98 16.00
N ASP A 115 -6.00 -3.26 16.10
CA ASP A 115 -6.57 -2.82 17.39
C ASP A 115 -6.98 -4.02 18.26
N ARG A 116 -7.41 -5.12 17.64
CA ARG A 116 -7.77 -6.38 18.32
C ARG A 116 -6.56 -7.28 18.62
N GLY A 117 -5.35 -6.92 18.17
CA GLY A 117 -4.16 -7.79 18.27
C GLY A 117 -4.26 -9.08 17.46
N ALA A 118 -5.15 -9.12 16.47
CA ALA A 118 -5.33 -10.29 15.61
C ALA A 118 -4.27 -10.31 14.51
N LEU A 119 -3.54 -11.42 14.38
CA LEU A 119 -2.67 -11.67 13.24
C LEU A 119 -3.54 -11.85 11.98
N LEU A 120 -3.55 -10.85 11.10
CA LEU A 120 -4.15 -10.98 9.76
C LEU A 120 -3.28 -11.96 8.95
N GLN A 121 -3.87 -13.06 8.49
CA GLN A 121 -3.21 -13.92 7.52
C GLN A 121 -3.15 -13.18 6.18
N THR A 122 -1.95 -13.07 5.60
CA THR A 122 -1.74 -12.49 4.27
C THR A 122 -2.49 -13.33 3.24
N GLY A 123 -3.56 -12.78 2.69
CA GLY A 123 -4.40 -13.46 1.71
C GLY A 123 -3.69 -13.55 0.36
N THR A 124 -3.06 -14.69 0.08
CA THR A 124 -2.61 -15.04 -1.27
C THR A 124 -3.83 -15.37 -2.13
N GLY A 125 -4.40 -14.34 -2.77
CA GLY A 125 -5.54 -14.46 -3.67
C GLY A 125 -5.23 -13.82 -5.03
N HIS A 126 -4.27 -14.39 -5.76
CA HIS A 126 -4.01 -14.04 -7.15
C HIS A 126 -4.32 -15.25 -8.04
N ALA A 127 -5.49 -15.22 -8.67
CA ALA A 127 -5.87 -16.09 -9.78
C ALA A 127 -5.67 -15.36 -11.10
#